data_AF-A0A420AXS1-F1
#
_entry.id   AF-A0A420AXS1-F1
#
_cell.length_a   1.000
_cell.length_b   1.000
_cell.length_c   1.000
_cell.angle_alpha   90.00
_cell.angle_beta   90.00
_cell.angle_gamma   90.00
#
_symmetry.space_group_name_H-M   'P 1'
#
loop_
_entity.id
_entity.type
_entity.pdbx_description
1 polymer ?
#
loop_
_entity_poly.entity_id
_entity_poly.type
_entity_poly.pdbx_seq_one_letter_code
_entity_poly.pdbx_strand_id
1 'polypeptide(L)'
;MQNNRKYNLKQLCTDPVWISTRYFLLFILFSFQQLHAQTQQQLGQHDGPYFFYEAGNTKSVRVVDGKIQVDNSLKEPFSVSTEDGQYHFEVSRHPITVPKEVYRPSDKIMVLSDPHGDFASFYAILKAQKVVNANYEWTFGNNQLVVIGDVFDRGKDVLPIFWLIYKLEHEAVKAGGQVHFLLGNHEEMLMRGNYKYTQDKYKVLADSIGKSYRDFWSSETELGRWLQSKNTMEKIGDYLFVHAGLSTAMLDPKWTIPAVNDSVRRYLFHTKEERQQSEAASFLFGSEGPLWYRGMVVKEEKYHPLGEEDLNNMMKIYAAKQIFVGHTIFPEVSSFYEGKVYGVNVSNESNRLKGRSRGLLIEGGKIKVIYDDITKNKVIN
;
A
#
# COMPACT_ATOMS: atom_id res chain seq x y z
N MET A 1 -10.15 -96.27 -11.72
CA MET A 1 -10.06 -96.60 -13.15
C MET A 1 -9.29 -95.48 -13.85
N GLN A 2 -8.10 -95.83 -14.39
CA GLN A 2 -7.20 -95.14 -15.36
C GLN A 2 -7.17 -93.59 -15.35
N ASN A 3 -6.12 -92.83 -15.01
CA ASN A 3 -4.65 -92.93 -15.10
C ASN A 3 -4.09 -93.19 -16.51
N ASN A 4 -3.61 -92.14 -17.22
CA ASN A 4 -2.26 -92.08 -17.81
C ASN A 4 -1.94 -90.88 -18.74
N ARG A 5 -0.79 -90.25 -18.42
CA ARG A 5 0.34 -89.80 -19.29
C ARG A 5 0.17 -88.50 -20.10
N LYS A 6 0.94 -87.44 -19.81
CA LYS A 6 2.41 -87.17 -19.96
C LYS A 6 2.85 -86.82 -21.40
N TYR A 7 3.28 -85.55 -21.53
CA TYR A 7 4.35 -84.93 -22.33
C TYR A 7 4.50 -85.24 -23.83
N ASN A 8 4.64 -84.18 -24.65
CA ASN A 8 5.83 -84.05 -25.52
C ASN A 8 6.12 -82.62 -25.98
N LEU A 9 7.43 -82.31 -26.05
CA LEU A 9 8.04 -81.13 -26.67
C LEU A 9 7.95 -81.22 -28.21
N LYS A 10 7.95 -80.06 -28.90
CA LYS A 10 8.93 -79.74 -29.97
C LYS A 10 8.66 -78.42 -30.70
N GLN A 11 9.78 -77.74 -31.00
CA GLN A 11 10.14 -76.97 -32.20
C GLN A 11 9.43 -75.63 -32.46
N LEU A 12 10.13 -74.49 -32.39
CA LEU A 12 11.26 -73.95 -33.21
C LEU A 12 10.75 -73.14 -34.41
N CYS A 13 11.09 -71.84 -34.34
CA CYS A 13 11.42 -70.88 -35.40
C CYS A 13 10.56 -70.83 -36.67
N THR A 14 10.05 -69.63 -37.00
CA THR A 14 10.59 -68.80 -38.10
C THR A 14 9.82 -67.48 -38.17
N ASP A 15 10.53 -66.37 -37.93
CA ASP A 15 10.23 -65.05 -38.48
C ASP A 15 10.33 -65.10 -40.02
N PRO A 16 9.58 -64.29 -40.81
CA PRO A 16 9.98 -62.88 -40.96
C PRO A 16 8.84 -61.86 -41.20
N VAL A 17 9.08 -60.66 -40.63
CA VAL A 17 8.88 -59.31 -41.22
C VAL A 17 7.49 -59.01 -41.77
N TRP A 18 6.77 -58.02 -41.21
CA TRP A 18 6.21 -56.86 -41.91
C TRP A 18 5.52 -55.90 -40.90
N ILE A 19 6.01 -54.65 -40.88
CA ILE A 19 5.29 -53.41 -40.52
C ILE A 19 5.07 -53.15 -39.02
N SER A 20 5.87 -52.26 -38.43
CA SER A 20 5.34 -51.09 -37.69
C SER A 20 6.41 -50.08 -37.26
N THR A 21 7.28 -49.65 -38.16
CA THR A 21 8.12 -48.44 -37.96
C THR A 21 7.31 -47.14 -38.14
N ARG A 22 6.12 -47.06 -37.52
CA ARG A 22 5.27 -45.85 -37.56
C ARG A 22 4.65 -45.43 -36.22
N TYR A 23 4.93 -46.12 -35.11
CA TYR A 23 4.40 -45.74 -33.80
C TYR A 23 5.46 -45.29 -32.77
N PHE A 24 6.69 -44.99 -33.20
CA PHE A 24 7.72 -44.40 -32.32
C PHE A 24 8.08 -42.94 -32.64
N LEU A 25 7.41 -42.33 -33.62
CA LEU A 25 7.53 -40.90 -33.94
C LEU A 25 6.31 -40.07 -33.50
N LEU A 26 5.27 -40.71 -32.96
CA LEU A 26 4.08 -40.03 -32.45
C LEU A 26 4.08 -39.78 -30.94
N PHE A 27 5.04 -40.35 -30.20
CA PHE A 27 5.24 -40.06 -28.77
C PHE A 27 6.40 -39.09 -28.45
N ILE A 28 7.25 -38.77 -29.45
CA ILE A 28 8.30 -37.74 -29.30
C ILE A 28 7.82 -36.38 -29.84
N LEU A 29 6.77 -36.35 -30.66
CA LEU A 29 6.17 -35.09 -31.15
C LEU A 29 5.00 -34.55 -30.30
N PHE A 30 4.54 -35.29 -29.29
CA PHE A 30 3.53 -34.82 -28.33
C PHE A 30 4.07 -34.49 -26.94
N SER A 31 5.40 -34.49 -26.77
CA SER A 31 6.06 -34.24 -25.48
C SER A 31 6.85 -32.92 -25.44
N PHE A 32 6.81 -32.12 -26.51
CA PHE A 32 7.52 -30.82 -26.61
C PHE A 32 6.63 -29.68 -27.14
N GLN A 33 5.32 -29.76 -26.90
CA GLN A 33 4.40 -28.62 -27.06
C GLN A 33 3.57 -28.34 -25.81
N GLN A 34 4.13 -28.57 -24.62
CA GLN A 34 4.00 -27.52 -23.61
C GLN A 34 5.05 -26.45 -23.92
N LEU A 35 4.83 -25.74 -25.04
CA LEU A 35 5.18 -24.33 -25.04
C LEU A 35 4.46 -23.80 -23.81
N HIS A 36 5.21 -23.46 -22.78
CA HIS A 36 4.79 -22.41 -21.90
C HIS A 36 4.54 -21.24 -22.84
N ALA A 37 3.29 -20.99 -23.21
CA ALA A 37 2.89 -19.64 -23.50
C ALA A 37 3.20 -18.89 -22.21
N GLN A 38 4.43 -18.39 -22.07
CA GLN A 38 4.68 -17.22 -21.25
C GLN A 38 3.69 -16.22 -21.81
N THR A 39 2.55 -16.09 -21.14
CA THR A 39 1.62 -15.02 -21.40
C THR A 39 2.50 -13.80 -21.23
N GLN A 40 2.84 -13.16 -22.35
CA GLN A 40 3.73 -12.01 -22.33
C GLN A 40 3.04 -11.01 -21.41
N GLN A 41 3.59 -10.83 -20.19
CA GLN A 41 2.93 -10.00 -19.19
C GLN A 41 2.78 -8.62 -19.81
N GLN A 42 1.53 -8.15 -19.87
CA GLN A 42 1.19 -6.97 -20.65
C GLN A 42 1.37 -5.72 -19.79
N LEU A 43 1.83 -4.64 -20.43
CA LEU A 43 1.76 -3.30 -19.84
C LEU A 43 0.31 -2.97 -19.44
N GLY A 44 0.15 -2.18 -18.38
CA GLY A 44 -1.16 -1.58 -18.06
C GLY A 44 -1.61 -0.61 -19.15
N GLN A 45 -2.88 -0.20 -19.15
CA GLN A 45 -3.35 0.81 -20.11
C GLN A 45 -2.83 2.20 -19.77
N HIS A 46 -2.83 2.58 -18.48
CA HIS A 46 -2.30 3.85 -18.01
C HIS A 46 -1.49 3.67 -16.71
N ASP A 47 -0.32 4.27 -16.67
CA ASP A 47 0.52 4.32 -15.46
C ASP A 47 1.46 5.51 -15.52
N GLY A 48 1.95 6.00 -14.39
CA GLY A 48 2.82 7.17 -14.36
C GLY A 48 2.09 8.51 -14.17
N PRO A 49 2.81 9.63 -14.37
CA PRO A 49 4.23 9.67 -14.69
C PRO A 49 5.12 9.34 -13.49
N TYR A 50 6.25 8.71 -13.77
CA TYR A 50 7.41 8.58 -12.88
C TYR A 50 8.46 9.58 -13.32
N PHE A 51 8.87 10.51 -12.45
CA PHE A 51 9.94 11.46 -12.74
C PHE A 51 11.25 10.97 -12.13
N PHE A 52 12.26 10.78 -12.98
CA PHE A 52 13.63 10.44 -12.63
C PHE A 52 14.53 11.66 -12.75
N TYR A 53 15.44 11.83 -11.81
CA TYR A 53 16.48 12.86 -11.79
C TYR A 53 17.82 12.20 -12.10
N GLU A 54 18.31 12.38 -13.32
CA GLU A 54 19.54 11.73 -13.79
C GLU A 54 20.50 12.81 -14.31
N ALA A 55 21.67 12.95 -13.68
CA ALA A 55 22.73 13.88 -14.07
C ALA A 55 22.26 15.34 -14.30
N GLY A 56 21.37 15.83 -13.43
CA GLY A 56 20.82 17.20 -13.51
C GLY A 56 19.66 17.38 -14.49
N ASN A 57 19.29 16.34 -15.24
CA ASN A 57 18.13 16.33 -16.12
C ASN A 57 16.94 15.62 -15.46
N THR A 58 15.73 16.02 -15.83
CA THR A 58 14.51 15.32 -15.45
C THR A 58 14.01 14.49 -16.62
N LYS A 59 13.74 13.20 -16.39
CA LYS A 59 13.12 12.30 -17.35
C LYS A 59 11.81 11.78 -16.78
N SER A 60 10.70 11.92 -17.49
CA SER A 60 9.44 11.28 -17.11
C SER A 60 9.19 10.03 -17.94
N VAL A 61 8.75 8.96 -17.29
CA VAL A 61 8.25 7.74 -17.94
C VAL A 61 6.80 7.54 -17.55
N ARG A 62 5.94 7.21 -18.52
CA ARG A 62 4.54 6.85 -18.26
C ARG A 62 4.06 5.83 -19.28
N VAL A 63 2.90 5.25 -19.04
CA VAL A 63 2.16 4.41 -19.98
C VAL A 63 0.85 5.12 -20.32
N VAL A 64 0.54 5.20 -21.61
CA VAL A 64 -0.71 5.74 -22.14
C VAL A 64 -1.20 4.83 -23.25
N ASP A 65 -2.45 4.37 -23.14
CA ASP A 65 -3.08 3.43 -24.06
C ASP A 65 -2.20 2.19 -24.34
N GLY A 66 -1.57 1.66 -23.27
CA GLY A 66 -0.70 0.49 -23.34
C GLY A 66 0.68 0.74 -23.94
N LYS A 67 1.06 1.99 -24.20
CA LYS A 67 2.34 2.37 -24.80
C LYS A 67 3.18 3.20 -23.83
N ILE A 68 4.46 2.84 -23.72
CA ILE A 68 5.43 3.61 -22.94
C ILE A 68 5.71 4.93 -23.65
N GLN A 69 5.60 6.03 -22.91
CA GLN A 69 6.00 7.37 -23.31
C GLN A 69 7.14 7.84 -22.41
N VAL A 70 8.13 8.47 -23.01
CA VAL A 70 9.32 8.98 -22.32
C VAL A 70 9.53 10.43 -22.75
N ASP A 71 9.51 11.35 -21.80
CA ASP A 71 9.71 12.78 -22.06
C ASP A 71 10.86 13.33 -21.20
N ASN A 72 11.75 14.12 -21.81
CA ASN A 72 12.87 14.76 -21.10
C ASN A 72 12.52 16.16 -20.58
N SER A 73 11.29 16.64 -20.82
CA SER A 73 10.84 17.98 -20.45
C SER A 73 9.31 18.07 -20.40
N LEU A 74 8.69 17.19 -19.60
CA LEU A 74 7.25 17.22 -19.43
C LEU A 74 6.82 18.60 -18.90
N LYS A 75 5.86 19.22 -19.59
CA LYS A 75 5.31 20.52 -19.18
C LYS A 75 4.44 20.35 -17.95
N GLU A 76 4.41 21.39 -17.14
CA GLU A 76 3.53 21.51 -15.96
C GLU A 76 2.31 22.37 -16.32
N PRO A 77 1.11 22.06 -15.79
CA PRO A 77 0.79 20.82 -15.07
C PRO A 77 0.83 19.60 -16.01
N PHE A 78 0.96 18.41 -15.42
CA PHE A 78 0.90 17.14 -16.13
C PHE A 78 -0.33 16.33 -15.72
N SER A 79 -0.81 15.54 -16.68
CA SER A 79 -2.00 14.70 -16.51
C SER A 79 -1.66 13.35 -15.86
N VAL A 80 -2.49 12.94 -14.93
CA VAL A 80 -2.46 11.65 -14.24
C VAL A 80 -3.79 10.94 -14.49
N SER A 81 -3.75 9.63 -14.73
CA SER A 81 -4.94 8.84 -15.08
C SER A 81 -4.94 7.50 -14.36
N THR A 82 -6.13 7.02 -13.97
CA THR A 82 -6.29 5.64 -13.49
C THR A 82 -6.01 4.64 -14.59
N GLU A 83 -5.69 3.40 -14.21
CA GLU A 83 -5.41 2.29 -15.13
C GLU A 83 -6.50 2.11 -16.18
N ASP A 84 -7.76 2.35 -15.86
CA ASP A 84 -8.88 2.24 -16.81
C ASP A 84 -9.19 3.52 -17.58
N GLY A 85 -8.47 4.61 -17.32
CA GLY A 85 -8.72 5.92 -17.92
C GLY A 85 -10.10 6.46 -17.58
N GLN A 86 -10.70 6.13 -16.43
CA GLN A 86 -11.96 6.76 -16.01
C GLN A 86 -11.75 8.07 -15.25
N TYR A 87 -10.69 8.15 -14.44
CA TYR A 87 -10.38 9.32 -13.62
C TYR A 87 -9.12 9.98 -14.14
N HIS A 88 -9.17 11.31 -14.28
CA HIS A 88 -8.08 12.11 -14.81
C HIS A 88 -7.99 13.44 -14.09
N PHE A 89 -6.78 13.87 -13.75
CA PHE A 89 -6.54 15.14 -13.10
C PHE A 89 -5.15 15.68 -13.38
N GLU A 90 -5.00 16.98 -13.19
CA GLU A 90 -3.76 17.71 -13.44
C GLU A 90 -3.01 17.98 -12.14
N VAL A 91 -1.71 17.72 -12.16
CA VAL A 91 -0.81 17.89 -11.02
C VAL A 91 0.33 18.82 -11.42
N SER A 92 0.79 19.63 -10.47
CA SER A 92 2.05 20.37 -10.60
C SER A 92 3.01 19.95 -9.51
N ARG A 93 4.29 19.73 -9.86
CA ARG A 93 5.33 19.53 -8.86
C ARG A 93 5.47 20.75 -7.94
N HIS A 94 5.78 20.51 -6.68
CA HIS A 94 6.05 21.52 -5.66
C HIS A 94 7.24 21.09 -4.80
N PRO A 95 7.85 22.01 -4.02
CA PRO A 95 8.95 21.65 -3.14
C PRO A 95 8.57 20.51 -2.19
N ILE A 96 9.47 19.55 -2.03
CA ILE A 96 9.36 18.47 -1.05
C ILE A 96 10.07 18.92 0.22
N THR A 97 9.34 18.90 1.34
CA THR A 97 9.86 19.25 2.66
C THR A 97 9.53 18.14 3.65
N VAL A 98 10.43 17.89 4.61
CA VAL A 98 10.13 17.00 5.74
C VAL A 98 9.03 17.65 6.59
N PRO A 99 7.86 17.00 6.77
CA PRO A 99 6.78 17.52 7.59
C PRO A 99 7.17 17.51 9.07
N LYS A 100 6.58 18.42 9.84
CA LYS A 100 6.61 18.36 11.32
C LYS A 100 5.90 17.11 11.80
N GLU A 101 6.14 16.74 13.04
CA GLU A 101 5.57 15.55 13.67
C GLU A 101 4.47 15.88 14.71
N VAL A 102 4.37 17.16 15.12
CA VAL A 102 3.33 17.66 16.01
C VAL A 102 2.60 18.85 15.39
N TYR A 103 1.27 18.78 15.39
CA TYR A 103 0.37 19.81 14.85
C TYR A 103 -0.72 20.20 15.85
N ARG A 104 -1.28 21.39 15.64
CA ARG A 104 -2.55 21.77 16.27
C ARG A 104 -3.71 21.17 15.49
N PRO A 105 -4.79 20.74 16.16
CA PRO A 105 -5.98 20.25 15.47
C PRO A 105 -6.73 21.42 14.84
N SER A 106 -7.22 21.23 13.61
CA SER A 106 -8.26 22.06 13.01
C SER A 106 -9.66 21.65 13.53
N ASP A 107 -10.68 22.41 13.14
CA ASP A 107 -12.07 22.13 13.54
C ASP A 107 -12.54 20.74 13.09
N LYS A 108 -12.07 20.30 11.91
CA LYS A 108 -12.30 18.95 11.37
C LYS A 108 -10.99 18.25 11.04
N ILE A 109 -10.92 16.96 11.38
CA ILE A 109 -9.86 16.06 10.94
C ILE A 109 -10.52 14.82 10.34
N MET A 110 -10.38 14.61 9.04
CA MET A 110 -10.84 13.40 8.38
C MET A 110 -9.72 12.35 8.36
N VAL A 111 -10.03 11.10 8.69
CA VAL A 111 -9.05 10.03 8.84
C VAL A 111 -9.45 8.85 7.95
N LEU A 112 -8.53 8.45 7.07
CA LEU A 112 -8.63 7.30 6.17
C LEU A 112 -7.40 6.42 6.29
N SER A 113 -7.46 5.18 5.79
CA SER A 113 -6.35 4.25 5.83
C SER A 113 -6.40 3.22 4.70
N ASP A 114 -5.23 2.65 4.38
CA ASP A 114 -5.02 1.49 3.52
C ASP A 114 -5.75 1.53 2.16
N PRO A 115 -5.57 2.59 1.32
CA PRO A 115 -6.23 2.66 0.02
C PRO A 115 -5.85 1.52 -0.93
N HIS A 116 -4.66 0.94 -0.80
CA HIS A 116 -4.17 -0.21 -1.58
C HIS A 116 -4.48 -0.14 -3.09
N GLY A 117 -4.12 0.98 -3.72
CA GLY A 117 -4.31 1.18 -5.15
C GLY A 117 -5.77 1.15 -5.65
N ASP A 118 -6.77 1.31 -4.77
CA ASP A 118 -8.20 1.48 -5.13
C ASP A 118 -8.56 2.97 -5.19
N PHE A 119 -8.21 3.61 -6.30
CA PHE A 119 -8.44 5.05 -6.49
C PHE A 119 -9.93 5.39 -6.50
N ALA A 120 -10.78 4.55 -7.11
CA ALA A 120 -12.21 4.78 -7.19
C ALA A 120 -12.83 4.89 -5.79
N SER A 121 -12.48 3.98 -4.88
CA SER A 121 -12.94 4.08 -3.49
C SER A 121 -12.35 5.30 -2.77
N PHE A 122 -11.04 5.53 -2.91
CA PHE A 122 -10.38 6.66 -2.26
C PHE A 122 -10.99 8.01 -2.67
N TYR A 123 -11.14 8.26 -3.97
CA TYR A 123 -11.77 9.47 -4.50
C TYR A 123 -13.23 9.61 -4.06
N ALA A 124 -14.02 8.51 -4.11
CA ALA A 124 -15.43 8.55 -3.77
C ALA A 124 -15.69 9.06 -2.34
N ILE A 125 -14.89 8.63 -1.34
CA ILE A 125 -15.10 9.09 0.05
C ILE A 125 -14.64 10.54 0.22
N LEU A 126 -13.53 10.94 -0.40
CA LEU A 126 -13.05 12.32 -0.36
C LEU A 126 -14.07 13.29 -0.96
N LYS A 127 -14.65 12.92 -2.10
CA LYS A 127 -15.69 13.71 -2.78
C LYS A 127 -16.96 13.78 -1.93
N ALA A 128 -17.43 12.66 -1.40
CA ALA A 128 -18.61 12.61 -0.54
C ALA A 128 -18.49 13.53 0.67
N GLN A 129 -17.33 13.48 1.35
CA GLN A 129 -17.04 14.30 2.53
C GLN A 129 -16.58 15.73 2.19
N LYS A 130 -16.62 16.13 0.90
CA LYS A 130 -16.24 17.46 0.40
C LYS A 130 -14.79 17.84 0.69
N VAL A 131 -13.91 16.84 0.81
CA VAL A 131 -12.46 17.07 0.89
C VAL A 131 -11.92 17.52 -0.47
N VAL A 132 -12.47 16.94 -1.55
CA VAL A 132 -12.17 17.32 -2.92
C VAL A 132 -13.44 17.61 -3.72
N ASN A 133 -13.33 18.45 -4.76
CA ASN A 133 -14.40 18.69 -5.73
C ASN A 133 -14.36 17.70 -6.92
N ALA A 134 -15.19 17.97 -7.93
CA ALA A 134 -15.24 17.16 -9.16
C ALA A 134 -13.96 17.25 -10.01
N ASN A 135 -13.16 18.30 -9.83
CA ASN A 135 -11.87 18.52 -10.50
C ASN A 135 -10.68 18.03 -9.66
N TYR A 136 -10.92 17.26 -8.60
CA TYR A 136 -9.89 16.73 -7.70
C TYR A 136 -9.09 17.81 -6.95
N GLU A 137 -9.68 19.00 -6.80
CA GLU A 137 -9.08 20.12 -6.08
C GLU A 137 -9.53 20.12 -4.62
N TRP A 138 -8.63 20.54 -3.73
CA TRP A 138 -8.90 20.68 -2.30
C TRP A 138 -10.07 21.64 -2.03
N THR A 139 -11.07 21.17 -1.29
CA THR A 139 -12.22 21.97 -0.84
C THR A 139 -12.49 21.85 0.67
N PHE A 140 -11.57 21.24 1.42
CA PHE A 140 -11.74 21.06 2.86
C PHE A 140 -11.34 22.29 3.70
N GLY A 141 -11.12 23.45 3.08
CA GLY A 141 -10.80 24.69 3.77
C GLY A 141 -9.51 24.59 4.60
N ASN A 142 -9.56 25.08 5.84
CA ASN A 142 -8.44 25.03 6.78
C ASN A 142 -8.37 23.73 7.61
N ASN A 143 -9.06 22.68 7.18
CA ASN A 143 -9.16 21.43 7.91
C ASN A 143 -8.05 20.44 7.54
N GLN A 144 -8.02 19.31 8.24
CA GLN A 144 -6.97 18.30 8.13
C GLN A 144 -7.50 17.00 7.52
N LEU A 145 -6.75 16.42 6.58
CA LEU A 145 -6.93 15.04 6.11
C LEU A 145 -5.73 14.21 6.59
N VAL A 146 -5.98 13.06 7.20
CA VAL A 146 -4.97 12.08 7.57
C VAL A 146 -5.20 10.79 6.79
N VAL A 147 -4.17 10.32 6.08
CA VAL A 147 -4.15 9.02 5.40
C VAL A 147 -3.07 8.16 6.05
N ILE A 148 -3.51 7.12 6.76
CA ILE A 148 -2.64 6.27 7.58
C ILE A 148 -2.01 5.13 6.74
N GLY A 149 -1.24 5.49 5.73
CA GLY A 149 -0.38 4.57 4.96
C GLY A 149 -1.10 3.53 4.10
N ASP A 150 -0.31 2.61 3.56
CA ASP A 150 -0.72 1.46 2.75
C ASP A 150 -1.46 1.85 1.47
N VAL A 151 -0.87 2.79 0.71
CA VAL A 151 -1.34 3.11 -0.65
C VAL A 151 -0.83 2.07 -1.64
N PHE A 152 0.36 1.53 -1.42
CA PHE A 152 0.94 0.50 -2.27
C PHE A 152 0.17 -0.82 -2.28
N ASP A 153 0.46 -1.60 -3.32
CA ASP A 153 0.06 -2.98 -3.54
C ASP A 153 -1.45 -3.24 -3.68
N ARG A 154 -1.77 -4.47 -4.08
CA ARG A 154 -3.11 -5.04 -4.33
C ARG A 154 -3.87 -4.39 -5.49
N GLY A 155 -4.04 -3.08 -5.51
CA GLY A 155 -4.73 -2.35 -6.58
C GLY A 155 -3.81 -1.89 -7.72
N LYS A 156 -4.42 -1.33 -8.77
CA LYS A 156 -3.75 -0.93 -10.02
C LYS A 156 -3.53 0.58 -10.16
N ASP A 157 -4.01 1.36 -9.19
CA ASP A 157 -4.00 2.83 -9.20
C ASP A 157 -3.17 3.43 -8.06
N VAL A 158 -1.99 2.86 -7.79
CA VAL A 158 -1.07 3.36 -6.75
C VAL A 158 -0.62 4.80 -7.07
N LEU A 159 -0.17 5.04 -8.30
CA LEU A 159 0.32 6.36 -8.71
C LEU A 159 -0.74 7.44 -8.70
N PRO A 160 -1.95 7.22 -9.25
CA PRO A 160 -3.05 8.17 -9.12
C PRO A 160 -3.32 8.57 -7.66
N ILE A 161 -3.27 7.63 -6.71
CA ILE A 161 -3.49 7.96 -5.30
C ILE A 161 -2.34 8.83 -4.77
N PHE A 162 -1.08 8.46 -5.00
CA PHE A 162 0.06 9.27 -4.54
C PHE A 162 0.08 10.66 -5.16
N TRP A 163 -0.16 10.78 -6.46
CA TRP A 163 -0.20 12.06 -7.13
C TRP A 163 -1.35 12.94 -6.66
N LEU A 164 -2.51 12.35 -6.32
CA LEU A 164 -3.61 13.09 -5.71
C LEU A 164 -3.23 13.57 -4.30
N ILE A 165 -2.66 12.72 -3.45
CA ILE A 165 -2.21 13.13 -2.11
C ILE A 165 -1.15 14.23 -2.21
N TYR A 166 -0.15 14.07 -3.07
CA TYR A 166 0.89 15.06 -3.36
C TYR A 166 0.26 16.40 -3.76
N LYS A 167 -0.65 16.41 -4.75
CA LYS A 167 -1.39 17.61 -5.16
C LYS A 167 -2.12 18.26 -3.99
N LEU A 168 -2.86 17.47 -3.20
CA LEU A 168 -3.69 17.97 -2.11
C LEU A 168 -2.85 18.51 -0.94
N GLU A 169 -1.65 17.99 -0.69
CA GLU A 169 -0.74 18.55 0.32
C GLU A 169 -0.44 20.03 0.04
N HIS A 170 -0.12 20.37 -1.22
CA HIS A 170 0.15 21.75 -1.61
C HIS A 170 -1.09 22.64 -1.61
N GLU A 171 -2.21 22.14 -2.10
CA GLU A 171 -3.46 22.90 -2.15
C GLU A 171 -4.05 23.16 -0.77
N ALA A 172 -3.98 22.17 0.12
CA ALA A 172 -4.44 22.31 1.49
C ALA A 172 -3.66 23.40 2.22
N VAL A 173 -2.32 23.41 2.12
CA VAL A 173 -1.49 24.45 2.74
C VAL A 173 -1.87 25.85 2.25
N LYS A 174 -2.12 26.02 0.94
CA LYS A 174 -2.58 27.31 0.38
C LYS A 174 -3.94 27.76 0.91
N ALA A 175 -4.82 26.81 1.25
CA ALA A 175 -6.13 27.08 1.86
C ALA A 175 -6.07 27.18 3.40
N GLY A 176 -4.88 27.06 4.00
CA GLY A 176 -4.70 27.06 5.46
C GLY A 176 -5.01 25.72 6.13
N GLY A 177 -5.24 24.66 5.36
CA GLY A 177 -5.44 23.28 5.83
C GLY A 177 -4.18 22.45 5.70
N GLN A 178 -4.29 21.14 5.92
CA GLN A 178 -3.17 20.20 5.85
C GLN A 178 -3.62 18.82 5.37
N VAL A 179 -2.74 18.14 4.63
CA VAL A 179 -2.83 16.71 4.36
C VAL A 179 -1.64 16.03 5.02
N HIS A 180 -1.93 14.97 5.76
CA HIS A 180 -0.97 14.17 6.51
C HIS A 180 -0.97 12.77 5.91
N PHE A 181 0.15 12.37 5.31
CA PHE A 181 0.34 11.00 4.83
C PHE A 181 1.43 10.31 5.66
N LEU A 182 1.06 9.19 6.27
CA LEU A 182 1.97 8.36 7.07
C LEU A 182 2.43 7.14 6.29
N LEU A 183 3.64 6.67 6.57
CA LEU A 183 4.16 5.42 6.02
C LEU A 183 3.45 4.21 6.66
N GLY A 184 3.00 3.28 5.82
CA GLY A 184 2.55 1.95 6.21
C GLY A 184 3.56 0.85 5.91
N ASN A 185 3.18 -0.40 6.16
CA ASN A 185 4.09 -1.52 5.90
C ASN A 185 4.25 -1.80 4.41
N HIS A 186 3.25 -1.52 3.58
CA HIS A 186 3.37 -1.75 2.15
C HIS A 186 4.34 -0.75 1.49
N GLU A 187 4.46 0.47 2.01
CA GLU A 187 5.52 1.40 1.61
C GLU A 187 6.91 0.82 1.89
N GLU A 188 7.20 0.37 3.12
CA GLU A 188 8.55 -0.18 3.41
C GLU A 188 8.82 -1.49 2.67
N MET A 189 7.81 -2.35 2.52
CA MET A 189 7.92 -3.63 1.83
C MET A 189 8.40 -3.45 0.40
N LEU A 190 7.80 -2.52 -0.32
CA LEU A 190 8.20 -2.22 -1.69
C LEU A 190 9.62 -1.65 -1.72
N MET A 191 9.94 -0.69 -0.84
CA MET A 191 11.27 -0.05 -0.84
C MET A 191 12.42 -1.01 -0.52
N ARG A 192 12.16 -2.11 0.21
CA ARG A 192 13.14 -3.18 0.43
C ARG A 192 13.11 -4.30 -0.62
N GLY A 193 12.29 -4.18 -1.66
CA GLY A 193 12.20 -5.15 -2.76
C GLY A 193 11.26 -6.34 -2.53
N ASN A 194 10.30 -6.25 -1.61
CA ASN A 194 9.29 -7.28 -1.40
C ASN A 194 8.00 -6.96 -2.18
N TYR A 195 7.88 -7.53 -3.38
CA TYR A 195 6.77 -7.28 -4.31
C TYR A 195 5.63 -8.30 -4.23
N LYS A 196 5.48 -9.00 -3.09
CA LYS A 196 4.52 -10.11 -2.95
C LYS A 196 3.09 -9.74 -3.34
N TYR A 197 2.68 -8.49 -3.11
CA TYR A 197 1.32 -8.00 -3.35
C TYR A 197 1.25 -6.99 -4.50
N THR A 198 2.37 -6.75 -5.19
CA THR A 198 2.48 -5.77 -6.26
C THR A 198 1.87 -6.31 -7.55
N GLN A 199 1.05 -5.50 -8.21
CA GLN A 199 0.48 -5.83 -9.52
C GLN A 199 1.56 -5.96 -10.59
N ASP A 200 1.40 -6.92 -11.52
CA ASP A 200 2.41 -7.23 -12.54
C ASP A 200 2.71 -6.05 -13.48
N LYS A 201 1.72 -5.20 -13.80
CA LYS A 201 1.88 -4.04 -14.70
C LYS A 201 3.07 -3.15 -14.34
N TYR A 202 3.31 -2.97 -13.04
CA TYR A 202 4.38 -2.10 -12.55
C TYR A 202 5.78 -2.70 -12.80
N LYS A 203 5.91 -4.02 -12.58
CA LYS A 203 7.16 -4.75 -12.84
C LYS A 203 7.43 -4.82 -14.34
N VAL A 204 6.40 -5.10 -15.15
CA VAL A 204 6.50 -5.11 -16.62
C VAL A 204 6.99 -3.77 -17.14
N LEU A 205 6.45 -2.65 -16.65
CA LEU A 205 6.91 -1.32 -17.05
C LEU A 205 8.38 -1.09 -16.68
N ALA A 206 8.78 -1.44 -15.46
CA ALA A 206 10.16 -1.30 -15.02
C ALA A 206 11.13 -2.14 -15.88
N ASP A 207 10.82 -3.42 -16.09
CA ASP A 207 11.61 -4.34 -16.90
C ASP A 207 11.71 -3.85 -18.36
N SER A 208 10.61 -3.32 -18.91
CA SER A 208 10.55 -2.79 -20.28
C SER A 208 11.48 -1.61 -20.53
N ILE A 209 11.91 -0.91 -19.47
CA ILE A 209 12.89 0.18 -19.56
C ILE A 209 14.23 -0.17 -18.91
N GLY A 210 14.46 -1.46 -18.60
CA GLY A 210 15.72 -1.96 -18.06
C GLY A 210 16.02 -1.51 -16.63
N LYS A 211 14.98 -1.25 -15.81
CA LYS A 211 15.10 -0.89 -14.39
C LYS A 211 14.38 -1.91 -13.53
N SER A 212 14.77 -2.04 -12.27
CA SER A 212 13.95 -2.74 -11.29
C SER A 212 12.79 -1.85 -10.84
N TYR A 213 11.68 -2.44 -10.39
CA TYR A 213 10.56 -1.62 -9.90
C TYR A 213 10.93 -0.76 -8.67
N ARG A 214 11.90 -1.18 -7.85
CA ARG A 214 12.43 -0.35 -6.76
C ARG A 214 13.09 0.94 -7.24
N ASP A 215 13.71 0.94 -8.42
CA ASP A 215 14.39 2.14 -8.96
C ASP A 215 13.40 3.29 -9.23
N PHE A 216 12.13 2.97 -9.47
CA PHE A 216 11.06 3.94 -9.71
C PHE A 216 10.73 4.77 -8.46
N TRP A 217 11.17 4.31 -7.28
CA TRP A 217 10.87 4.91 -5.98
C TRP A 217 12.13 5.33 -5.21
N SER A 218 13.28 5.35 -5.87
CA SER A 218 14.56 5.71 -5.25
C SER A 218 14.64 7.20 -4.85
N SER A 219 15.71 7.57 -4.13
CA SER A 219 16.02 8.99 -3.86
C SER A 219 16.25 9.83 -5.12
N GLU A 220 16.39 9.20 -6.28
CA GLU A 220 16.53 9.85 -7.57
C GLU A 220 15.19 10.00 -8.31
N THR A 221 14.05 9.75 -7.66
CA THR A 221 12.73 10.00 -8.25
C THR A 221 11.89 10.98 -7.43
N GLU A 222 10.95 11.67 -8.08
CA GLU A 222 10.13 12.69 -7.40
C GLU A 222 9.30 12.07 -6.26
N LEU A 223 8.52 11.04 -6.57
CA LEU A 223 7.71 10.37 -5.56
C LEU A 223 8.55 9.57 -4.56
N GLY A 224 9.74 9.08 -4.94
CA GLY A 224 10.67 8.43 -4.03
C GLY A 224 11.20 9.39 -2.97
N ARG A 225 11.67 10.59 -3.37
CA ARG A 225 12.05 11.68 -2.45
C ARG A 225 10.88 12.13 -1.58
N TRP A 226 9.70 12.25 -2.17
CA TRP A 226 8.49 12.64 -1.45
C TRP A 226 8.13 11.61 -0.39
N LEU A 227 8.12 10.31 -0.71
CA LEU A 227 7.88 9.23 0.25
C LEU A 227 8.94 9.18 1.36
N GLN A 228 10.22 9.37 1.02
CA GLN A 228 11.30 9.41 2.02
C GLN A 228 11.11 10.54 3.03
N SER A 229 10.42 11.63 2.66
CA SER A 229 10.16 12.72 3.60
C SER A 229 9.11 12.39 4.65
N LYS A 230 8.27 11.36 4.45
CA LYS A 230 7.05 11.14 5.24
C LYS A 230 7.32 10.62 6.65
N ASN A 231 6.40 10.96 7.55
CA ASN A 231 6.43 10.49 8.93
C ASN A 231 5.84 9.08 9.03
N THR A 232 6.18 8.36 10.10
CA THR A 232 5.55 7.11 10.51
C THR A 232 4.50 7.34 11.59
N MET A 233 4.74 8.34 12.44
CA MET A 233 3.89 8.74 13.54
C MET A 233 3.70 10.25 13.53
N GLU A 234 2.47 10.71 13.72
CA GLU A 234 2.17 12.13 13.90
C GLU A 234 1.17 12.36 15.02
N LYS A 235 1.34 13.46 15.74
CA LYS A 235 0.42 13.90 16.80
C LYS A 235 -0.28 15.19 16.37
N ILE A 236 -1.60 15.18 16.37
CA ILE A 236 -2.42 16.35 16.08
C ILE A 236 -3.30 16.62 17.28
N GLY A 237 -2.98 17.66 18.07
CA GLY A 237 -3.66 17.91 19.33
C GLY A 237 -3.53 16.72 20.29
N ASP A 238 -4.66 16.14 20.68
CA ASP A 238 -4.73 14.97 21.57
C ASP A 238 -4.72 13.62 20.81
N TYR A 239 -4.59 13.64 19.48
CA TYR A 239 -4.71 12.46 18.62
C TYR A 239 -3.34 12.00 18.12
N LEU A 240 -3.02 10.71 18.30
CA LEU A 240 -1.82 10.08 17.76
C LEU A 240 -2.20 9.17 16.60
N PHE A 241 -1.49 9.30 15.48
CA PHE A 241 -1.71 8.52 14.27
C PHE A 241 -0.47 7.68 13.98
N VAL A 242 -0.68 6.38 13.71
CA VAL A 242 0.38 5.42 13.36
C VAL A 242 -0.24 4.30 12.52
N HIS A 243 0.52 3.70 11.61
CA HIS A 243 -0.05 2.72 10.69
C HIS A 243 -0.64 1.46 11.35
N ALA A 244 0.11 0.72 12.18
CA ALA A 244 -0.40 -0.54 12.73
C ALA A 244 -0.73 -0.46 14.23
N GLY A 245 0.15 0.13 15.03
CA GLY A 245 -0.03 0.25 16.49
C GLY A 245 1.29 0.32 17.24
N LEU A 246 1.25 0.47 18.56
CA LEU A 246 2.45 0.58 19.41
C LEU A 246 2.51 -0.59 20.40
N SER A 247 3.52 -1.45 20.30
CA SER A 247 3.74 -2.56 21.24
C SER A 247 4.32 -2.05 22.57
N THR A 248 4.42 -2.91 23.58
CA THR A 248 5.02 -2.56 24.89
C THR A 248 6.48 -2.09 24.79
N ALA A 249 7.21 -2.46 23.72
CA ALA A 249 8.54 -1.92 23.45
C ALA A 249 8.55 -0.39 23.26
N MET A 250 7.44 0.21 22.83
CA MET A 250 7.27 1.66 22.66
C MET A 250 7.07 2.41 23.99
N LEU A 251 7.03 1.70 25.13
CA LEU A 251 7.06 2.31 26.47
C LEU A 251 8.46 2.82 26.85
N ASP A 252 9.51 2.36 26.17
CA ASP A 252 10.86 2.90 26.35
C ASP A 252 10.88 4.35 25.86
N PRO A 253 11.23 5.33 26.72
CA PRO A 253 11.17 6.75 26.40
C PRO A 253 12.12 7.18 25.28
N LYS A 254 13.06 6.31 24.84
CA LYS A 254 13.89 6.57 23.66
C LYS A 254 13.07 6.65 22.37
N TRP A 255 11.91 5.98 22.31
CA TRP A 255 11.04 5.95 21.14
C TRP A 255 10.15 7.18 21.02
N THR A 256 10.75 8.36 21.08
CA THR A 256 10.03 9.61 20.79
C THR A 256 9.52 9.63 19.34
N ILE A 257 8.44 10.39 19.07
CA ILE A 257 7.89 10.54 17.71
C ILE A 257 8.98 10.95 16.69
N PRO A 258 9.84 11.96 16.96
CA PRO A 258 10.94 12.28 16.05
C PRO A 258 11.93 11.12 15.85
N ALA A 259 12.31 10.42 16.94
CA ALA A 259 13.26 9.32 16.86
C ALA A 259 12.75 8.16 16.00
N VAL A 260 11.45 7.83 16.10
CA VAL A 260 10.80 6.84 15.25
C VAL A 260 10.81 7.30 13.80
N ASN A 261 10.29 8.51 13.52
CA ASN A 261 10.18 9.03 12.16
C ASN A 261 11.54 9.11 11.46
N ASP A 262 12.56 9.65 12.14
CA ASP A 262 13.91 9.80 11.58
C ASP A 262 14.60 8.45 11.37
N SER A 263 14.36 7.49 12.26
CA SER A 263 14.88 6.12 12.10
C SER A 263 14.22 5.41 10.92
N VAL A 264 12.90 5.49 10.79
CA VAL A 264 12.20 4.87 9.66
C VAL A 264 12.64 5.52 8.35
N ARG A 265 12.72 6.85 8.27
CA ARG A 265 13.22 7.56 7.07
C ARG A 265 14.65 7.14 6.68
N ARG A 266 15.53 7.01 7.66
CA ARG A 266 16.92 6.56 7.45
C ARG A 266 16.99 5.16 6.85
N TYR A 267 16.17 4.24 7.35
CA TYR A 267 16.24 2.82 6.99
C TYR A 267 15.20 2.39 5.94
N LEU A 268 14.35 3.30 5.45
CA LEU A 268 13.25 3.01 4.53
C LEU A 268 13.74 2.25 3.28
N PHE A 269 14.84 2.71 2.68
CA PHE A 269 15.42 2.08 1.50
C PHE A 269 16.43 0.97 1.78
N HIS A 270 16.69 0.61 3.04
CA HIS A 270 17.62 -0.48 3.34
C HIS A 270 16.97 -1.85 3.13
N THR A 271 17.78 -2.84 2.78
CA THR A 271 17.35 -4.25 2.70
C THR A 271 17.03 -4.81 4.08
N LYS A 272 16.42 -6.01 4.12
CA LYS A 272 16.14 -6.67 5.39
C LYS A 272 17.43 -6.95 6.17
N GLU A 273 18.47 -7.41 5.47
CA GLU A 273 19.77 -7.79 6.04
C GLU A 273 20.50 -6.56 6.60
N GLU A 274 20.44 -5.42 5.91
CA GLU A 274 21.01 -4.16 6.38
C GLU A 274 20.29 -3.64 7.63
N ARG A 275 18.95 -3.71 7.67
CA ARG A 275 18.17 -3.31 8.85
C ARG A 275 18.46 -4.19 10.07
N GLN A 276 18.77 -5.47 9.88
CA GLN A 276 19.13 -6.40 10.95
C GLN A 276 20.43 -6.03 11.69
N GLN A 277 21.26 -5.16 11.12
CA GLN A 277 22.48 -4.66 11.77
C GLN A 277 22.20 -3.54 12.79
N SER A 278 20.97 -3.03 12.84
CA SER A 278 20.53 -2.00 13.79
C SER A 278 19.40 -2.56 14.65
N GLU A 279 19.58 -2.57 15.97
CA GLU A 279 18.53 -2.96 16.92
C GLU A 279 17.26 -2.13 16.70
N ALA A 280 17.45 -0.82 16.46
CA ALA A 280 16.35 0.09 16.19
C ALA A 280 15.59 -0.26 14.91
N ALA A 281 16.29 -0.47 13.80
CA ALA A 281 15.63 -0.82 12.54
C ALA A 281 14.99 -2.23 12.61
N SER A 282 15.64 -3.18 13.29
CA SER A 282 15.10 -4.53 13.50
C SER A 282 13.77 -4.50 14.22
N PHE A 283 13.65 -3.64 15.25
CA PHE A 283 12.41 -3.43 15.97
C PHE A 283 11.36 -2.68 15.12
N LEU A 284 11.71 -1.50 14.60
CA LEU A 284 10.74 -0.59 13.97
C LEU A 284 10.08 -1.17 12.70
N PHE A 285 10.81 -2.02 11.97
CA PHE A 285 10.30 -2.73 10.79
C PHE A 285 9.89 -4.19 11.08
N GLY A 286 10.00 -4.62 12.34
CA GLY A 286 9.60 -5.95 12.80
C GLY A 286 8.11 -6.04 13.14
N SER A 287 7.64 -7.24 13.50
CA SER A 287 6.23 -7.50 13.82
C SER A 287 5.70 -6.73 15.03
N GLU A 288 6.58 -6.33 15.96
CA GLU A 288 6.26 -5.51 17.13
C GLU A 288 6.43 -4.00 16.87
N GLY A 289 6.91 -3.64 15.68
CA GLY A 289 7.15 -2.25 15.29
C GLY A 289 5.88 -1.52 14.85
N PRO A 290 5.94 -0.17 14.76
CA PRO A 290 4.79 0.69 14.48
C PRO A 290 4.11 0.45 13.12
N LEU A 291 4.82 -0.15 12.18
CA LEU A 291 4.31 -0.48 10.85
C LEU A 291 3.57 -1.82 10.80
N TRP A 292 3.71 -2.71 11.79
CA TRP A 292 3.19 -4.08 11.70
C TRP A 292 2.39 -4.56 12.90
N TYR A 293 2.56 -3.94 14.07
CA TYR A 293 1.99 -4.44 15.32
C TYR A 293 0.47 -4.40 15.34
N ARG A 294 -0.17 -5.54 15.66
CA ARG A 294 -1.64 -5.71 15.66
C ARG A 294 -2.25 -5.83 17.06
N GLY A 295 -1.43 -5.97 18.11
CA GLY A 295 -1.91 -6.30 19.45
C GLY A 295 -2.76 -5.21 20.13
N MET A 296 -2.80 -3.98 19.59
CA MET A 296 -3.78 -2.97 20.01
C MET A 296 -5.22 -3.28 19.57
N VAL A 297 -5.42 -4.08 18.53
CA VAL A 297 -6.77 -4.26 17.94
C VAL A 297 -7.14 -5.72 17.70
N VAL A 298 -6.21 -6.65 17.93
CA VAL A 298 -6.42 -8.09 17.81
C VAL A 298 -6.10 -8.79 19.14
N LYS A 299 -7.00 -9.67 19.59
CA LYS A 299 -6.91 -10.37 20.89
C LYS A 299 -6.23 -11.74 20.84
N GLU A 300 -5.88 -12.23 19.65
CA GLU A 300 -5.17 -13.51 19.52
C GLU A 300 -3.75 -13.39 20.09
N GLU A 301 -3.35 -14.35 20.92
CA GLU A 301 -2.07 -14.35 21.66
C GLU A 301 -0.84 -14.14 20.76
N LYS A 302 -0.85 -14.71 19.54
CA LYS A 302 0.24 -14.58 18.55
C LYS A 302 0.55 -13.15 18.12
N TYR A 303 -0.36 -12.19 18.35
CA TYR A 303 -0.16 -10.78 18.07
C TYR A 303 0.23 -9.97 19.31
N HIS A 304 0.52 -10.65 20.42
CA HIS A 304 0.88 -10.07 21.71
C HIS A 304 -0.05 -8.92 22.13
N PRO A 305 -1.33 -9.21 22.45
CA PRO A 305 -2.33 -8.17 22.74
C PRO A 305 -1.88 -7.21 23.84
N LEU A 306 -2.12 -5.91 23.63
CA LEU A 306 -1.70 -4.86 24.56
C LEU A 306 -2.63 -4.81 25.79
N GLY A 307 -2.06 -4.80 26.99
CA GLY A 307 -2.82 -4.59 28.23
C GLY A 307 -3.32 -3.15 28.36
N GLU A 308 -4.43 -2.94 29.08
CA GLU A 308 -4.98 -1.59 29.27
C GLU A 308 -4.05 -0.69 30.11
N GLU A 309 -3.35 -1.25 31.09
CA GLU A 309 -2.36 -0.52 31.88
C GLU A 309 -1.22 0.01 30.99
N ASP A 310 -0.67 -0.85 30.12
CA ASP A 310 0.37 -0.48 29.17
C ASP A 310 -0.13 0.59 28.19
N LEU A 311 -1.37 0.46 27.68
CA LEU A 311 -1.98 1.49 26.83
C LEU A 311 -2.07 2.83 27.57
N ASN A 312 -2.54 2.84 28.82
CA ASN A 312 -2.65 4.07 29.61
C ASN A 312 -1.27 4.71 29.85
N ASN A 313 -0.22 3.91 30.05
CA ASN A 313 1.15 4.40 30.18
C ASN A 313 1.69 4.94 28.84
N MET A 314 1.42 4.25 27.74
CA MET A 314 1.73 4.70 26.37
C MET A 314 1.12 6.08 26.10
N MET A 315 -0.17 6.24 26.38
CA MET A 315 -0.90 7.49 26.16
C MET A 315 -0.31 8.67 26.95
N LYS A 316 0.19 8.43 28.18
CA LYS A 316 0.91 9.44 28.97
C LYS A 316 2.24 9.83 28.31
N ILE A 317 3.03 8.84 27.86
CA ILE A 317 4.33 9.07 27.23
C ILE A 317 4.19 9.93 25.96
N TYR A 318 3.22 9.60 25.10
CA TYR A 318 2.99 10.34 23.85
C TYR A 318 2.04 11.54 24.01
N ALA A 319 1.58 11.83 25.24
CA ALA A 319 0.64 12.89 25.57
C ALA A 319 -0.63 12.89 24.67
N ALA A 320 -1.17 11.71 24.38
CA ALA A 320 -2.33 11.51 23.51
C ALA A 320 -3.52 10.94 24.29
N LYS A 321 -4.74 11.30 23.89
CA LYS A 321 -6.00 10.76 24.43
C LYS A 321 -6.66 9.74 23.51
N GLN A 322 -6.30 9.70 22.24
CA GLN A 322 -6.73 8.66 21.31
C GLN A 322 -5.61 8.28 20.35
N ILE A 323 -5.57 7.00 19.96
CA ILE A 323 -4.67 6.47 18.94
C ILE A 323 -5.48 5.95 17.76
N PHE A 324 -5.08 6.30 16.55
CA PHE A 324 -5.72 5.88 15.31
C PHE A 324 -4.78 5.00 14.50
N VAL A 325 -5.27 3.83 14.09
CA VAL A 325 -4.50 2.82 13.37
C VAL A 325 -5.22 2.31 12.13
N GLY A 326 -4.44 1.92 11.14
CA GLY A 326 -4.82 1.22 9.91
C GLY A 326 -4.56 -0.28 10.00
N HIS A 327 -3.97 -0.85 8.93
CA HIS A 327 -3.31 -2.17 8.84
C HIS A 327 -4.17 -3.43 9.03
N THR A 328 -5.10 -3.40 9.97
CA THR A 328 -6.02 -4.50 10.28
C THR A 328 -7.40 -4.18 9.72
N ILE A 329 -7.85 -5.01 8.79
CA ILE A 329 -9.13 -4.84 8.11
C ILE A 329 -10.26 -5.25 9.05
N PHE A 330 -11.20 -4.35 9.28
CA PHE A 330 -12.45 -4.61 9.98
C PHE A 330 -13.66 -4.54 9.01
N PRO A 331 -14.80 -5.18 9.33
CA PRO A 331 -16.02 -5.02 8.56
C PRO A 331 -16.54 -3.57 8.53
N GLU A 332 -16.32 -2.83 9.62
CA GLU A 332 -16.65 -1.42 9.81
C GLU A 332 -15.53 -0.80 10.65
N VAL A 333 -15.39 0.52 10.57
CA VAL A 333 -14.49 1.25 11.47
C VAL A 333 -14.86 0.95 12.92
N SER A 334 -13.85 0.62 13.73
CA SER A 334 -14.05 0.02 15.06
C SER A 334 -13.30 0.79 16.15
N SER A 335 -13.89 0.84 17.34
CA SER A 335 -13.26 1.39 18.55
C SER A 335 -12.88 0.29 19.54
N PHE A 336 -11.81 0.53 20.28
CA PHE A 336 -11.22 -0.38 21.25
C PHE A 336 -10.86 0.40 22.53
N TYR A 337 -10.68 -0.32 23.65
CA TYR A 337 -10.33 0.25 24.95
C TYR A 337 -11.19 1.46 25.32
N GLU A 338 -12.52 1.30 25.24
CA GLU A 338 -13.48 2.37 25.58
C GLU A 338 -13.23 3.69 24.81
N GLY A 339 -12.90 3.58 23.52
CA GLY A 339 -12.69 4.75 22.64
C GLY A 339 -11.29 5.37 22.75
N LYS A 340 -10.32 4.70 23.37
CA LYS A 340 -8.91 5.15 23.37
C LYS A 340 -8.18 4.78 22.08
N VAL A 341 -8.61 3.73 21.37
CA VAL A 341 -7.98 3.29 20.11
C VAL A 341 -9.05 3.09 19.03
N TYR A 342 -8.77 3.54 17.81
CA TYR A 342 -9.66 3.37 16.65
C TYR A 342 -8.94 2.67 15.50
N GLY A 343 -9.51 1.56 15.03
CA GLY A 343 -9.11 0.88 13.80
C GLY A 343 -9.90 1.39 12.61
N VAL A 344 -9.22 2.06 11.68
CA VAL A 344 -9.83 2.79 10.55
C VAL A 344 -9.85 1.97 9.26
N ASN A 345 -8.98 0.96 9.16
CA ASN A 345 -8.89 0.13 7.95
C ASN A 345 -10.11 -0.80 7.79
N VAL A 346 -10.74 -0.71 6.61
CA VAL A 346 -11.85 -1.55 6.18
C VAL A 346 -11.59 -2.08 4.78
N SER A 347 -12.40 -3.04 4.32
CA SER A 347 -12.37 -3.43 2.91
C SER A 347 -12.97 -2.32 2.04
N ASN A 348 -12.12 -1.41 1.54
CA ASN A 348 -12.52 -0.17 0.85
C ASN A 348 -13.55 -0.39 -0.26
N GLU A 349 -13.25 -1.23 -1.26
CA GLU A 349 -14.17 -1.56 -2.35
C GLU A 349 -15.47 -2.18 -1.85
N SER A 350 -15.38 -3.25 -1.05
CA SER A 350 -16.56 -3.95 -0.50
C SER A 350 -17.45 -2.99 0.28
N ASN A 351 -16.86 -2.12 1.11
CA ASN A 351 -17.62 -1.18 1.92
C ASN A 351 -18.24 -0.08 1.08
N ARG A 352 -17.56 0.41 0.02
CA ARG A 352 -18.14 1.37 -0.92
C ARG A 352 -19.36 0.75 -1.61
N LEU A 353 -19.21 -0.45 -2.18
CA LEU A 353 -20.28 -1.15 -2.89
C LEU A 353 -21.48 -1.50 -1.99
N LYS A 354 -21.23 -1.76 -0.70
CA LYS A 354 -22.27 -2.08 0.30
C LYS A 354 -22.81 -0.87 1.05
N GLY A 355 -22.30 0.34 0.79
CA GLY A 355 -22.70 1.56 1.51
C GLY A 355 -22.38 1.53 3.02
N ARG A 356 -21.24 0.91 3.38
CA ARG A 356 -20.72 0.77 4.74
C ARG A 356 -19.70 1.87 5.07
N SER A 357 -19.27 1.94 6.33
CA SER A 357 -18.32 2.97 6.76
C SER A 357 -16.94 2.78 6.14
N ARG A 358 -16.23 3.89 5.92
CA ARG A 358 -14.90 3.89 5.27
C ARG A 358 -13.87 4.81 5.92
N GLY A 359 -14.19 5.43 7.04
CA GLY A 359 -13.25 6.29 7.76
C GLY A 359 -13.85 6.95 8.98
N LEU A 360 -13.11 7.92 9.52
CA LEU A 360 -13.55 8.76 10.64
C LEU A 360 -13.51 10.25 10.29
N LEU A 361 -14.34 11.02 10.97
CA LEU A 361 -14.29 12.47 11.03
C LEU A 361 -14.29 12.90 12.49
N ILE A 362 -13.20 13.53 12.92
CA ILE A 362 -13.11 14.20 14.21
C ILE A 362 -13.62 15.63 14.02
N GLU A 363 -14.63 16.05 14.77
CA GLU A 363 -15.21 17.39 14.68
C GLU A 363 -15.68 17.86 16.06
N GLY A 364 -15.13 18.98 16.55
CA GLY A 364 -15.49 19.52 17.86
C GLY A 364 -15.27 18.53 19.01
N GLY A 365 -14.20 17.72 18.94
CA GLY A 365 -13.86 16.68 19.92
C GLY A 365 -14.70 15.41 19.83
N LYS A 366 -15.70 15.34 18.94
CA LYS A 366 -16.52 14.15 18.70
C LYS A 366 -15.96 13.35 17.52
N ILE A 367 -16.02 12.03 17.61
CA ILE A 367 -15.60 11.14 16.53
C ILE A 367 -16.84 10.63 15.82
N LYS A 368 -16.87 10.79 14.50
CA LYS A 368 -17.93 10.31 13.62
C LYS A 368 -17.39 9.24 12.69
N VAL A 369 -18.14 8.16 12.54
CA VAL A 369 -17.94 7.21 11.43
C VAL A 369 -18.53 7.81 10.17
N ILE A 370 -17.76 7.79 9.08
CA ILE A 370 -18.16 8.39 7.80
C ILE A 370 -18.46 7.35 6.72
N TYR A 371 -19.42 7.72 5.87
CA TYR A 371 -19.96 6.93 4.76
C TYR A 371 -19.97 7.77 3.48
N ASP A 372 -20.11 7.13 2.31
CA ASP A 372 -20.26 7.85 1.03
C ASP A 372 -21.59 8.63 0.98
N ASP A 373 -22.62 8.09 1.61
CA ASP A 373 -23.85 8.81 1.91
C ASP A 373 -23.67 9.56 3.24
N ILE A 374 -23.37 10.85 3.14
CA ILE A 374 -23.09 11.73 4.30
C ILE A 374 -24.23 11.78 5.31
N THR A 375 -25.47 11.45 4.91
CA THR A 375 -26.62 11.43 5.82
C THR A 375 -26.55 10.29 6.84
N LYS A 376 -25.72 9.27 6.58
CA LYS A 376 -25.46 8.14 7.47
C LYS A 376 -24.31 8.37 8.44
N ASN A 377 -23.58 9.48 8.31
CA ASN A 377 -22.50 9.83 9.23
C ASN A 377 -23.03 9.85 10.67
N LYS A 378 -22.38 9.11 11.57
CA LYS A 378 -22.85 8.93 12.95
C LYS A 378 -21.74 9.15 13.96
N VAL A 379 -22.05 9.83 15.06
CA VAL A 379 -21.13 9.94 16.19
C VAL A 379 -20.96 8.57 16.83
N ILE A 380 -19.73 8.21 17.17
CA ILE A 380 -19.39 7.05 17.99
C ILE A 380 -18.81 7.55 19.31
N ASN A 381 -19.28 6.97 20.41
CA ASN A 381 -18.77 7.25 21.75
C ASN A 381 -17.56 6.37 22.04
#